data_AF-A0A7S4I2W0-F1
#
_entry.id   AF-A0A7S4I2W0-F1
#
_cell.length_a   1.000
_cell.length_b   1.000
_cell.length_c   1.000
_cell.angle_alpha   90.00
_cell.angle_beta   90.00
_cell.angle_gamma   90.00
#
_symmetry.space_group_name_H-M   'P 1'
#
loop_
_entity.id
_entity.type
_entity.pdbx_description
1 polymer ?
#
loop_
_entity_poly.entity_id
_entity_poly.type
_entity_poly.pdbx_seq_one_letter_code
_entity_poly.pdbx_strand_id
1 'polypeptide(L)'
;LSLSLSLSPRRPKNPNMLSVTSRALGRFVASNTRNGGGGAPSSTRRLLSTETAKTAAKEEVKRETTEKATKKTGWWHSAEFWGGAGAVAGWGMSGAAIYDAAVQGPDIISLNMTGVLIVYSSLFARWAYIVKPQNLLLASCHVTNVAAQLNQMRRALDYKTSQGQDEEVKDITMKAAATAAAGAGCVALGPMIQSAMVGMNLGVLSSVAAADAGPFTVHFWAPMSKWLISGASFMDLHRPTEKISIAQYTALTMTGLFFSRYALLVQPINYTLCSVNIALFGSSAWHLGRKINADYIEGPTTEAEEEATPKEE
;
A
#
# COMPACT_ATOMS: atom_id res chain seq x y z
N LEU A 1 -17.96 52.27 33.52
CA LEU A 1 -17.56 52.20 32.10
C LEU A 1 -17.84 50.78 31.59
N SER A 2 -19.05 50.57 31.08
CA SER A 2 -19.49 49.30 30.49
C SER A 2 -19.04 49.25 29.03
N LEU A 3 -18.32 48.21 28.61
CA LEU A 3 -17.97 47.95 27.21
C LEU A 3 -18.64 46.66 26.74
N SER A 4 -19.68 46.83 25.94
CA SER A 4 -20.37 45.77 25.19
C SER A 4 -19.49 45.32 24.01
N LEU A 5 -19.04 44.06 24.01
CA LEU A 5 -18.43 43.43 22.83
C LEU A 5 -19.53 42.88 21.91
N SER A 6 -19.69 43.52 20.75
CA SER A 6 -20.52 43.04 19.64
C SER A 6 -19.83 41.87 18.93
N LEU A 7 -20.41 40.68 18.99
CA LEU A 7 -19.98 39.51 18.20
C LEU A 7 -20.57 39.60 16.79
N SER A 8 -19.71 39.84 15.80
CA SER A 8 -20.03 39.68 14.39
C SER A 8 -19.91 38.19 13.99
N PRO A 9 -20.90 37.59 13.30
CA PRO A 9 -20.83 36.19 12.90
C PRO A 9 -19.83 35.99 11.75
N ARG A 10 -18.89 35.06 11.96
CA ARG A 10 -17.89 34.62 10.97
C ARG A 10 -18.58 34.05 9.71
N ARG A 11 -18.23 34.59 8.54
CA ARG A 11 -18.57 33.99 7.23
C ARG A 11 -17.95 32.58 7.09
N PRO A 12 -18.68 31.57 6.59
CA PRO A 12 -18.09 30.27 6.29
C PRO A 12 -17.17 30.33 5.05
N LYS A 13 -15.97 29.76 5.20
CA LYS A 13 -14.96 29.58 4.14
C LYS A 13 -15.30 28.37 3.26
N ASN A 14 -16.26 28.49 2.34
CA ASN A 14 -16.32 27.65 1.14
C ASN A 14 -17.34 28.22 0.12
N PRO A 15 -16.93 28.88 -0.97
CA PRO A 15 -17.85 29.56 -1.88
C PRO A 15 -18.63 28.63 -2.84
N ASN A 16 -18.22 27.36 -2.98
CA ASN A 16 -18.77 26.49 -4.03
C ASN A 16 -19.99 25.66 -3.62
N MET A 17 -20.11 25.21 -2.36
CA MET A 17 -21.24 24.37 -1.93
C MET A 17 -22.57 25.12 -1.79
N LEU A 18 -22.53 26.40 -1.40
CA LEU A 18 -23.72 27.25 -1.31
C LEU A 18 -24.25 27.68 -2.70
N SER A 19 -23.41 27.61 -3.73
CA SER A 19 -23.75 28.09 -5.08
C SER A 19 -24.56 27.08 -5.89
N VAL A 20 -24.43 25.78 -5.59
CA VAL A 20 -25.13 24.69 -6.32
C VAL A 20 -26.55 24.54 -5.79
N THR A 21 -26.71 24.49 -4.46
CA THR A 21 -28.03 24.49 -3.82
C THR A 21 -28.80 25.77 -4.11
N SER A 22 -28.15 26.95 -4.12
CA SER A 22 -28.80 28.21 -4.50
C SER A 22 -29.21 28.26 -5.98
N ARG A 23 -28.43 27.67 -6.89
CA ARG A 23 -28.76 27.65 -8.33
C ARG A 23 -29.89 26.67 -8.64
N ALA A 24 -29.90 25.50 -8.03
CA ALA A 24 -30.99 24.53 -8.14
C ALA A 24 -32.30 25.08 -7.53
N LEU A 25 -32.21 25.70 -6.35
CA LEU A 25 -33.35 26.32 -5.68
C LEU A 25 -33.87 27.56 -6.45
N GLY A 26 -32.96 28.36 -7.02
CA GLY A 26 -33.31 29.53 -7.84
C GLY A 26 -34.05 29.19 -9.13
N ARG A 27 -33.66 28.10 -9.82
CA ARG A 27 -34.37 27.61 -11.02
C ARG A 27 -35.74 27.00 -10.69
N PHE A 28 -35.88 26.40 -9.50
CA PHE A 28 -37.14 25.82 -9.03
C PHE A 28 -38.17 26.88 -8.62
N VAL A 29 -37.73 27.96 -7.95
CA VAL A 29 -38.63 29.09 -7.60
C VAL A 29 -39.13 29.82 -8.85
N ALA A 30 -38.31 29.94 -9.89
CA ALA A 30 -38.68 30.59 -11.15
C ALA A 30 -39.69 29.77 -12.01
N SER A 31 -39.75 28.45 -11.86
CA SER A 31 -40.71 27.62 -12.61
C SER A 31 -42.09 27.55 -11.92
N ASN A 32 -42.13 27.72 -10.60
CA ASN A 32 -43.36 27.57 -9.82
C ASN A 32 -44.20 28.87 -9.75
N THR A 33 -43.64 30.02 -10.14
CA THR A 33 -44.37 31.30 -10.24
C THR A 33 -45.14 31.46 -11.55
N ARG A 34 -45.00 30.55 -12.52
CA ARG A 34 -45.60 30.68 -13.86
C ARG A 34 -46.91 29.89 -14.07
N ASN A 35 -47.28 28.98 -13.16
CA ASN A 35 -48.55 28.22 -13.25
C ASN A 35 -49.40 28.42 -12.00
N GLY A 36 -50.24 29.46 -12.03
CA GLY A 36 -51.39 29.59 -11.14
C GLY A 36 -52.53 28.68 -11.62
N GLY A 37 -52.98 27.79 -10.74
CA GLY A 37 -54.20 26.99 -10.97
C GLY A 37 -54.23 25.67 -10.20
N GLY A 38 -55.15 25.59 -9.22
CA GLY A 38 -55.82 24.35 -8.79
C GLY A 38 -55.03 23.26 -8.03
N GLY A 39 -55.37 23.07 -6.75
CA GLY A 39 -55.65 21.73 -6.19
C GLY A 39 -54.50 20.79 -5.80
N ALA A 40 -53.72 21.14 -4.77
CA ALA A 40 -53.13 20.17 -3.83
C ALA A 40 -52.75 20.91 -2.53
N PRO A 41 -52.97 20.34 -1.32
CA PRO A 41 -52.61 21.00 -0.08
C PRO A 41 -51.12 21.35 -0.06
N SER A 42 -50.80 22.56 0.41
CA SER A 42 -49.48 23.19 0.34
C SER A 42 -48.35 22.29 0.88
N SER A 43 -48.64 21.45 1.87
CA SER A 43 -47.73 20.47 2.46
C SER A 43 -47.32 19.37 1.47
N THR A 44 -48.26 18.84 0.68
CA THR A 44 -48.01 17.77 -0.30
C THR A 44 -47.20 18.28 -1.49
N ARG A 45 -47.51 19.48 -1.99
CA ARG A 45 -46.73 20.13 -3.06
C ARG A 45 -45.28 20.44 -2.59
N ARG A 46 -45.12 20.82 -1.31
CA ARG A 46 -43.80 21.04 -0.69
C ARG A 46 -43.00 19.74 -0.54
N LEU A 47 -43.64 18.66 -0.08
CA LEU A 47 -42.98 17.35 0.07
C LEU A 47 -42.55 16.74 -1.27
N LEU A 48 -43.43 16.79 -2.28
CA LEU A 48 -43.06 16.40 -3.64
C LEU A 48 -41.89 17.23 -4.15
N SER A 49 -41.92 18.56 -3.99
CA SER A 49 -40.80 19.42 -4.42
C SER A 49 -39.46 19.11 -3.73
N THR A 50 -39.49 18.73 -2.46
CA THR A 50 -38.28 18.39 -1.72
C THR A 50 -37.68 17.05 -2.14
N GLU A 51 -38.51 16.06 -2.46
CA GLU A 51 -38.02 14.77 -2.94
C GLU A 51 -37.48 14.86 -4.37
N THR A 52 -38.13 15.60 -5.27
CA THR A 52 -37.59 15.86 -6.61
C THR A 52 -36.28 16.63 -6.56
N ALA A 53 -36.17 17.63 -5.67
CA ALA A 53 -34.93 18.40 -5.49
C ALA A 53 -33.77 17.55 -4.93
N LYS A 54 -34.04 16.64 -3.98
CA LYS A 54 -33.03 15.69 -3.47
C LYS A 54 -32.56 14.72 -4.56
N THR A 55 -33.48 14.27 -5.41
CA THR A 55 -33.15 13.32 -6.49
C THR A 55 -32.32 14.00 -7.56
N ALA A 56 -32.69 15.23 -7.96
CA ALA A 56 -31.90 16.06 -8.89
C ALA A 56 -30.51 16.40 -8.33
N ALA A 57 -30.39 16.75 -7.05
CA ALA A 57 -29.10 16.99 -6.42
C ALA A 57 -28.23 15.72 -6.36
N LYS A 58 -28.84 14.55 -6.11
CA LYS A 58 -28.14 13.26 -6.13
C LYS A 58 -27.67 12.90 -7.54
N GLU A 59 -28.45 13.21 -8.56
CA GLU A 59 -28.06 13.02 -9.96
C GLU A 59 -26.98 14.01 -10.42
N GLU A 60 -27.03 15.28 -10.01
CA GLU A 60 -25.97 16.26 -10.29
C GLU A 60 -24.67 15.87 -9.61
N VAL A 61 -24.70 15.47 -8.33
CA VAL A 61 -23.51 14.96 -7.63
C VAL A 61 -22.98 13.71 -8.33
N LYS A 62 -23.85 12.80 -8.77
CA LYS A 62 -23.48 11.60 -9.55
C LYS A 62 -22.89 11.98 -10.91
N ARG A 63 -23.44 12.98 -11.60
CA ARG A 63 -22.94 13.47 -12.89
C ARG A 63 -21.59 14.16 -12.74
N GLU A 64 -21.41 15.04 -11.76
CA GLU A 64 -20.12 15.70 -11.51
C GLU A 64 -19.04 14.71 -11.05
N THR A 65 -19.39 13.70 -10.24
CA THR A 65 -18.45 12.62 -9.88
C THR A 65 -18.12 11.75 -11.09
N THR A 66 -19.11 11.44 -11.93
CA THR A 66 -18.89 10.70 -13.19
C THR A 66 -18.05 11.52 -14.16
N GLU A 67 -18.30 12.82 -14.29
CA GLU A 67 -17.61 13.74 -15.20
C GLU A 67 -16.15 13.94 -14.78
N LYS A 68 -15.88 14.13 -13.48
CA LYS A 68 -14.53 14.10 -12.91
C LYS A 68 -13.82 12.76 -13.11
N ALA A 69 -14.54 11.65 -13.01
CA ALA A 69 -13.99 10.32 -13.26
C ALA A 69 -13.71 10.07 -14.76
N THR A 70 -14.48 10.67 -15.66
CA THR A 70 -14.30 10.55 -17.12
C THR A 70 -13.28 11.51 -17.72
N LYS A 71 -12.81 12.53 -16.98
CA LYS A 71 -11.67 13.33 -17.42
C LYS A 71 -10.45 12.44 -17.43
N LYS A 72 -10.13 11.84 -18.60
CA LYS A 72 -8.98 10.96 -18.82
C LYS A 72 -7.73 11.62 -18.26
N THR A 73 -7.34 11.23 -17.05
CA THR A 73 -6.05 11.58 -16.49
C THR A 73 -5.02 10.81 -17.32
N GLY A 74 -4.04 11.51 -17.91
CA GLY A 74 -2.97 10.84 -18.66
C GLY A 74 -2.27 9.78 -17.81
N TRP A 75 -1.57 8.85 -18.44
CA TRP A 75 -0.90 7.71 -17.76
C TRP A 75 -0.07 8.13 -16.53
N TRP A 76 0.55 9.32 -16.57
CA TRP A 76 1.33 9.91 -15.47
C TRP A 76 0.54 10.06 -14.16
N HIS A 77 -0.77 10.26 -14.23
CA HIS A 77 -1.65 10.47 -13.07
C HIS A 77 -2.55 9.26 -12.76
N SER A 78 -2.38 8.12 -13.45
CA SER A 78 -3.16 6.91 -13.20
C SER A 78 -2.46 6.01 -12.17
N ALA A 79 -3.10 5.79 -11.03
CA ALA A 79 -2.62 4.84 -10.04
C ALA A 79 -2.64 3.40 -10.58
N GLU A 80 -3.60 3.06 -11.43
CA GLU A 80 -3.71 1.75 -12.07
C GLU A 80 -2.51 1.46 -12.97
N PHE A 81 -2.06 2.45 -13.76
CA PHE A 81 -0.86 2.32 -14.59
C PHE A 81 0.39 2.11 -13.73
N TRP A 82 0.67 3.02 -12.80
CA TRP A 82 1.88 2.97 -11.97
C TRP A 82 1.92 1.72 -11.08
N GLY A 83 0.78 1.38 -10.46
CA GLY A 83 0.65 0.20 -9.63
C GLY A 83 0.70 -1.11 -10.43
N GLY A 84 0.11 -1.13 -11.62
CA GLY A 84 0.16 -2.28 -12.53
C GLY A 84 1.58 -2.54 -13.04
N ALA A 85 2.28 -1.50 -13.51
CA ALA A 85 3.66 -1.60 -13.97
C ALA A 85 4.61 -2.07 -12.85
N GLY A 86 4.45 -1.53 -11.64
CA GLY A 86 5.19 -1.99 -10.46
C GLY A 86 4.90 -3.45 -10.14
N ALA A 87 3.63 -3.87 -10.21
CA ALA A 87 3.24 -5.26 -9.95
C ALA A 87 3.85 -6.23 -10.98
N VAL A 88 3.83 -5.87 -12.28
CA VAL A 88 4.48 -6.65 -13.35
C VAL A 88 5.97 -6.78 -13.12
N ALA A 89 6.66 -5.68 -12.79
CA ALA A 89 8.09 -5.73 -12.45
C ALA A 89 8.37 -6.66 -11.25
N GLY A 90 7.43 -6.73 -10.30
CA GLY A 90 7.53 -7.59 -9.13
C GLY A 90 7.21 -9.08 -9.35
N TRP A 91 6.53 -9.45 -10.44
CA TRP A 91 6.11 -10.84 -10.68
C TRP A 91 7.26 -11.83 -10.87
N GLY A 92 8.45 -11.36 -11.28
CA GLY A 92 9.66 -12.19 -11.32
C GLY A 92 10.01 -12.80 -9.95
N MET A 93 9.76 -12.08 -8.86
CA MET A 93 9.98 -12.59 -7.49
C MET A 93 8.98 -13.68 -7.12
N SER A 94 7.72 -13.60 -7.57
CA SER A 94 6.75 -14.68 -7.38
C SER A 94 7.16 -15.94 -8.13
N GLY A 95 7.68 -15.78 -9.35
CA GLY A 95 8.25 -16.89 -10.13
C GLY A 95 9.40 -17.56 -9.38
N ALA A 96 10.34 -16.78 -8.82
CA ALA A 96 11.43 -17.29 -8.01
C ALA A 96 10.93 -18.04 -6.76
N ALA A 97 9.95 -17.50 -6.04
CA ALA A 97 9.36 -18.16 -4.88
C ALA A 97 8.70 -19.50 -5.23
N ILE A 98 7.99 -19.58 -6.37
CA ILE A 98 7.41 -20.83 -6.87
C ILE A 98 8.53 -21.83 -7.22
N TYR A 99 9.56 -21.35 -7.93
CA TYR A 99 10.70 -22.18 -8.32
C TYR A 99 11.41 -22.77 -7.10
N ASP A 100 11.70 -21.93 -6.10
CA ASP A 100 12.31 -22.39 -4.86
C ASP A 100 11.40 -23.37 -4.12
N ALA A 101 10.08 -23.11 -4.11
CA ALA A 101 9.08 -24.01 -3.55
C ALA A 101 9.07 -25.40 -4.20
N ALA A 102 9.46 -25.50 -5.46
CA ALA A 102 9.46 -26.73 -6.25
C ALA A 102 10.82 -27.47 -6.24
N VAL A 103 11.93 -26.73 -6.30
CA VAL A 103 13.24 -27.30 -6.63
C VAL A 103 14.17 -27.41 -5.42
N GLN A 104 14.14 -26.44 -4.49
CA GLN A 104 15.09 -26.42 -3.39
C GLN A 104 14.81 -27.51 -2.36
N GLY A 105 15.85 -28.11 -1.79
CA GLY A 105 15.76 -29.09 -0.71
C GLY A 105 15.17 -28.50 0.59
N PRO A 106 14.55 -29.32 1.47
CA PRO A 106 13.96 -28.83 2.70
C PRO A 106 14.97 -28.38 3.77
N ASP A 107 16.23 -28.81 3.64
CA ASP A 107 17.35 -28.54 4.55
C ASP A 107 17.85 -27.09 4.50
N ILE A 108 17.75 -26.43 3.35
CA ILE A 108 18.16 -25.03 3.19
C ILE A 108 17.07 -24.03 3.60
N ILE A 109 15.86 -24.51 3.89
CA ILE A 109 14.71 -23.65 4.18
C ILE A 109 14.82 -23.11 5.60
N SER A 110 15.01 -21.79 5.73
CA SER A 110 14.95 -21.12 7.02
C SER A 110 13.50 -20.92 7.47
N LEU A 111 13.08 -21.61 8.53
CA LEU A 111 11.76 -21.43 9.12
C LEU A 111 11.49 -19.98 9.56
N ASN A 112 12.50 -19.30 10.11
CA ASN A 112 12.38 -17.91 10.53
C ASN A 112 12.11 -16.97 9.35
N MET A 113 12.90 -17.07 8.27
CA MET A 113 12.69 -16.24 7.09
C MET A 113 11.35 -16.55 6.41
N THR A 114 11.01 -17.83 6.29
CA THR A 114 9.73 -18.28 5.73
C THR A 114 8.54 -17.69 6.50
N GLY A 115 8.59 -17.73 7.84
CA GLY A 115 7.57 -17.13 8.70
C GLY A 115 7.44 -15.61 8.50
N VAL A 116 8.57 -14.89 8.44
CA VAL A 116 8.59 -13.45 8.17
C VAL A 116 7.96 -13.14 6.81
N LEU A 117 8.30 -13.90 5.77
CA LEU A 117 7.77 -13.69 4.42
C LEU A 117 6.27 -13.98 4.31
N ILE A 118 5.75 -14.96 5.05
CA ILE A 118 4.31 -15.23 5.13
C ILE A 118 3.57 -14.04 5.73
N VAL A 119 4.03 -13.52 6.87
CA VAL A 119 3.40 -12.37 7.54
C VAL A 119 3.49 -11.11 6.69
N TYR A 120 4.68 -10.80 6.18
CA TYR A 120 4.92 -9.66 5.29
C TYR A 120 4.00 -9.70 4.06
N SER A 121 3.92 -10.85 3.39
CA SER A 121 3.13 -10.99 2.17
C SER A 121 1.63 -10.95 2.45
N SER A 122 1.19 -11.49 3.59
CA SER A 122 -0.23 -11.41 4.00
C SER A 122 -0.66 -9.96 4.26
N LEU A 123 0.17 -9.16 4.91
CA LEU A 123 -0.08 -7.73 5.13
C LEU A 123 -0.20 -6.97 3.80
N PHE A 124 0.74 -7.20 2.88
CA PHE A 124 0.73 -6.53 1.57
C PHE A 124 -0.40 -7.02 0.66
N ALA A 125 -0.77 -8.31 0.70
CA ALA A 125 -1.93 -8.83 -0.03
C ALA A 125 -3.21 -8.12 0.43
N ARG A 126 -3.41 -8.00 1.74
CA ARG A 126 -4.54 -7.25 2.31
C ARG A 126 -4.49 -5.78 1.91
N TRP A 127 -3.32 -5.14 2.04
CA TRP A 127 -3.13 -3.74 1.65
C TRP A 127 -3.53 -3.49 0.19
N ALA A 128 -3.01 -4.31 -0.73
CA ALA A 128 -3.26 -4.19 -2.17
C ALA A 128 -4.73 -4.43 -2.54
N TYR A 129 -5.44 -5.25 -1.76
CA TYR A 129 -6.87 -5.48 -1.91
C TYR A 129 -7.73 -4.31 -1.42
N ILE A 130 -7.36 -3.64 -0.33
CA ILE A 130 -8.20 -2.57 0.26
C ILE A 130 -7.89 -1.17 -0.26
N VAL A 131 -6.65 -0.91 -0.70
CA VAL A 131 -6.21 0.39 -1.21
C VAL A 131 -7.03 0.80 -2.44
N LYS A 132 -7.23 2.10 -2.67
CA LYS A 132 -8.00 2.62 -3.81
C LYS A 132 -7.14 3.43 -4.78
N PRO A 133 -7.22 3.19 -6.10
CA PRO A 133 -7.85 2.03 -6.75
C PRO A 133 -7.15 0.73 -6.33
N GLN A 134 -7.87 -0.39 -6.40
CA GLN A 134 -7.35 -1.69 -5.98
C GLN A 134 -6.28 -2.18 -6.94
N ASN A 135 -5.26 -2.85 -6.41
CA ASN A 135 -4.21 -3.46 -7.21
C ASN A 135 -4.23 -4.98 -7.03
N LEU A 136 -5.13 -5.63 -7.77
CA LEU A 136 -5.32 -7.09 -7.69
C LEU A 136 -4.11 -7.86 -8.21
N LEU A 137 -3.36 -7.28 -9.15
CA LEU A 137 -2.14 -7.91 -9.66
C LEU A 137 -1.07 -7.97 -8.57
N LEU A 138 -0.88 -6.87 -7.83
CA LEU A 138 0.00 -6.86 -6.65
C LEU A 138 -0.52 -7.81 -5.56
N ALA A 139 -1.84 -7.83 -5.30
CA ALA A 139 -2.42 -8.75 -4.33
C ALA A 139 -2.14 -10.22 -4.72
N SER A 140 -2.30 -10.59 -5.98
CA SER A 140 -2.04 -11.94 -6.47
C SER A 140 -0.56 -12.35 -6.38
N CYS A 141 0.37 -11.43 -6.63
CA CYS A 141 1.81 -11.66 -6.41
C CYS A 141 2.09 -12.07 -4.95
N HIS A 142 1.52 -11.32 -4.00
CA HIS A 142 1.70 -11.62 -2.58
C HIS A 142 0.97 -12.89 -2.13
N VAL A 143 -0.25 -13.14 -2.60
CA VAL A 143 -0.98 -14.40 -2.30
C VAL A 143 -0.21 -15.61 -2.82
N THR A 144 0.35 -15.52 -4.02
CA THR A 144 1.20 -16.56 -4.60
C THR A 144 2.44 -16.79 -3.74
N ASN A 145 3.10 -15.72 -3.29
CA ASN A 145 4.24 -15.85 -2.38
C ASN A 145 3.84 -16.48 -1.04
N VAL A 146 2.69 -16.13 -0.46
CA VAL A 146 2.18 -16.79 0.75
C VAL A 146 2.00 -18.29 0.52
N ALA A 147 1.39 -18.69 -0.59
CA ALA A 147 1.18 -20.11 -0.91
C ALA A 147 2.51 -20.86 -1.06
N ALA A 148 3.48 -20.29 -1.79
CA ALA A 148 4.81 -20.87 -1.95
C ALA A 148 5.53 -21.02 -0.60
N GLN A 149 5.49 -19.99 0.25
CA GLN A 149 6.13 -20.00 1.55
C GLN A 149 5.43 -20.94 2.55
N LEU A 150 4.11 -21.09 2.48
CA LEU A 150 3.38 -22.09 3.28
C LEU A 150 3.77 -23.52 2.89
N ASN A 151 3.94 -23.79 1.59
CA ASN A 151 4.45 -25.09 1.13
C ASN A 151 5.89 -25.33 1.63
N GLN A 152 6.77 -24.32 1.53
CA GLN A 152 8.13 -24.39 2.06
C GLN A 152 8.14 -24.62 3.58
N MET A 153 7.29 -23.91 4.33
CA MET A 153 7.12 -24.09 5.77
C MET A 153 6.73 -25.53 6.10
N ARG A 154 5.72 -26.08 5.43
CA ARG A 154 5.33 -27.49 5.62
C ARG A 154 6.51 -28.43 5.42
N ARG A 155 7.20 -28.31 4.28
CA ARG A 155 8.34 -29.17 3.92
C ARG A 155 9.49 -29.07 4.94
N ALA A 156 9.77 -27.87 5.44
CA ALA A 156 10.82 -27.62 6.43
C ALA A 156 10.45 -28.17 7.81
N LEU A 157 9.20 -28.06 8.23
CA LEU A 157 8.70 -28.64 9.48
C LEU A 157 8.76 -30.17 9.43
N ASP A 158 8.27 -30.79 8.35
CA ASP A 158 8.31 -32.24 8.15
C ASP A 158 9.76 -32.76 8.23
N TYR A 159 10.70 -32.06 7.57
CA TYR A 159 12.11 -32.40 7.58
C TYR A 159 12.71 -32.30 8.98
N LYS A 160 12.48 -31.19 9.71
CA LYS A 160 13.04 -31.00 11.06
C LYS A 160 12.49 -32.00 12.07
N THR A 161 11.19 -32.31 12.01
CA THR A 161 10.60 -33.39 12.80
C THR A 161 11.23 -34.74 12.46
N SER A 162 11.48 -35.05 11.18
CA SER A 162 12.15 -36.31 10.80
C SER A 162 13.59 -36.42 11.31
N GLN A 163 14.25 -35.28 11.59
CA GLN A 163 15.59 -35.20 12.19
C GLN A 163 15.55 -35.18 13.73
N GLY A 164 14.39 -35.36 14.36
CA GLY A 164 14.23 -35.33 15.82
C GLY A 164 14.34 -33.93 16.44
N GLN A 165 14.20 -32.86 15.66
CA GLN A 165 14.29 -31.47 16.11
C GLN A 165 12.93 -30.92 16.61
N ASP A 166 12.17 -31.73 17.36
CA ASP A 166 10.79 -31.43 17.74
C ASP A 166 10.66 -30.19 18.65
N GLU A 167 11.64 -29.94 19.51
CA GLU A 167 11.63 -28.77 20.40
C GLU A 167 11.84 -27.46 19.62
N GLU A 168 12.67 -27.46 18.56
CA GLU A 168 12.85 -26.29 17.69
C GLU A 168 11.56 -26.03 16.88
N VAL A 169 10.93 -27.10 16.39
CA VAL A 169 9.64 -27.02 15.68
C VAL A 169 8.56 -26.43 16.58
N LYS A 170 8.45 -26.88 17.83
CA LYS A 170 7.48 -26.35 18.81
C LYS A 170 7.72 -24.88 19.13
N ASP A 171 8.97 -24.50 19.42
CA ASP A 171 9.32 -23.10 19.75
C ASP A 171 8.96 -22.15 18.59
N ILE A 172 9.33 -22.51 17.36
CA ILE A 172 9.03 -21.71 16.18
C ILE A 172 7.52 -21.66 15.91
N THR A 173 6.83 -22.78 16.04
CA THR A 173 5.37 -22.83 15.87
C THR A 173 4.66 -21.95 16.90
N MET A 174 5.11 -21.97 18.15
CA MET A 174 4.56 -21.11 19.21
C MET A 174 4.85 -19.63 18.95
N LYS A 175 6.07 -19.28 18.51
CA LYS A 175 6.42 -17.90 18.11
C LYS A 175 5.59 -17.42 16.92
N ALA A 176 5.38 -18.26 15.91
CA ALA A 176 4.55 -17.96 14.76
C ALA A 176 3.09 -17.76 15.16
N ALA A 177 2.53 -18.64 16.01
CA ALA A 177 1.18 -18.51 16.54
C ALA A 177 1.02 -17.23 17.35
N ALA A 178 1.98 -16.89 18.22
CA ALA A 178 1.98 -15.65 18.99
C ALA A 178 2.05 -14.41 18.08
N THR A 179 2.89 -14.42 17.05
CA THR A 179 3.03 -13.31 16.09
C THR A 179 1.75 -13.15 15.25
N ALA A 180 1.15 -14.25 14.81
CA ALA A 180 -0.11 -14.25 14.08
C ALA A 180 -1.27 -13.75 14.96
N ALA A 181 -1.34 -14.19 16.21
CA ALA A 181 -2.34 -13.72 17.18
C ALA A 181 -2.17 -12.23 17.51
N ALA A 182 -0.94 -11.76 17.71
CA ALA A 182 -0.66 -10.35 17.92
C ALA A 182 -1.04 -9.51 16.69
N GLY A 183 -0.68 -9.96 15.49
CA GLY A 183 -1.05 -9.29 14.23
C GLY A 183 -2.57 -9.25 14.01
N ALA A 184 -3.26 -10.38 14.22
CA ALA A 184 -4.71 -10.46 14.13
C ALA A 184 -5.40 -9.59 15.20
N GLY A 185 -4.86 -9.57 16.42
CA GLY A 185 -5.29 -8.70 17.50
C GLY A 185 -5.16 -7.23 17.15
N CYS A 186 -4.01 -6.77 16.65
CA CYS A 186 -3.82 -5.39 16.19
C CYS A 186 -4.76 -5.00 15.06
N VAL A 187 -5.13 -5.95 14.19
CA VAL A 187 -6.04 -5.72 13.07
C VAL A 187 -7.51 -5.70 13.49
N ALA A 188 -7.93 -6.59 14.39
CA ALA A 188 -9.31 -6.69 14.87
C ALA A 188 -9.61 -5.61 15.93
N LEU A 189 -8.65 -5.35 16.82
CA LEU A 189 -8.74 -4.33 17.86
C LEU A 189 -8.31 -2.95 17.35
N GLY A 190 -7.61 -2.84 16.23
CA GLY A 190 -7.14 -1.58 15.66
C GLY A 190 -8.25 -0.54 15.51
N PRO A 191 -9.37 -0.86 14.84
CA PRO A 191 -10.51 0.07 14.72
C PRO A 191 -11.14 0.43 16.08
N MET A 192 -11.16 -0.51 17.04
CA MET A 192 -11.70 -0.28 18.37
C MET A 192 -10.81 0.65 19.20
N ILE A 193 -9.49 0.41 19.21
CA ILE A 193 -8.49 1.25 19.88
C ILE A 193 -8.42 2.63 19.22
N GLN A 194 -8.46 2.68 17.90
CA GLN A 194 -8.54 3.92 17.14
C GLN A 194 -9.77 4.73 17.53
N SER A 195 -10.95 4.09 17.60
CA SER A 195 -12.20 4.75 18.01
C SER A 195 -12.13 5.26 19.46
N ALA A 196 -11.56 4.46 20.37
CA ALA A 196 -11.37 4.86 21.77
C ALA A 196 -10.41 6.06 21.90
N MET A 197 -9.26 6.02 21.21
CA MET A 197 -8.25 7.09 21.24
C MET A 197 -8.74 8.39 20.61
N VAL A 198 -9.54 8.30 19.53
CA VAL A 198 -10.20 9.47 18.95
C VAL A 198 -11.23 10.04 19.93
N GLY A 199 -12.01 9.20 20.61
CA GLY A 199 -12.99 9.60 21.61
C GLY A 199 -12.41 10.31 22.83
N MET A 200 -11.15 10.01 23.20
CA MET A 200 -10.45 10.67 24.31
C MET A 200 -10.02 12.12 24.02
N ASN A 201 -10.08 12.57 22.76
CA ASN A 201 -9.76 13.95 22.34
C ASN A 201 -8.41 14.49 22.87
N LEU A 202 -7.37 13.65 22.87
CA LEU A 202 -6.01 13.99 23.34
C LEU A 202 -5.20 14.88 22.37
N GLY A 203 -5.87 15.73 21.57
CA GLY A 203 -5.22 16.65 20.64
C GLY A 203 -4.45 15.98 19.50
N VAL A 204 -3.12 16.08 19.52
CA VAL A 204 -2.26 15.52 18.44
C VAL A 204 -2.36 14.00 18.40
N LEU A 205 -2.49 13.33 19.56
CA LEU A 205 -2.59 11.88 19.62
C LEU A 205 -3.88 11.35 18.98
N SER A 206 -5.02 12.01 19.19
CA SER A 206 -6.27 11.62 18.53
C SER A 206 -6.21 11.86 17.01
N SER A 207 -5.52 12.92 16.58
CA SER A 207 -5.31 13.22 15.15
C SER A 207 -4.41 12.18 14.47
N VAL A 208 -3.32 11.76 15.13
CA VAL A 208 -2.43 10.69 14.64
C VAL A 208 -3.16 9.34 14.62
N ALA A 209 -3.98 9.06 15.64
CA ALA A 209 -4.80 7.86 15.68
C ALA A 209 -5.82 7.82 14.53
N ALA A 210 -6.46 8.94 14.23
CA ALA A 210 -7.50 9.06 13.22
C ALA A 210 -6.99 8.99 11.76
N ALA A 211 -5.68 9.11 11.53
CA ALA A 211 -5.14 9.18 10.17
C ALA A 211 -5.44 7.90 9.36
N ASP A 212 -5.88 8.05 8.11
CA ASP A 212 -6.26 6.93 7.23
C ASP A 212 -5.10 5.98 6.90
N ALA A 213 -3.87 6.50 6.93
CA ALA A 213 -2.62 5.73 6.86
C ALA A 213 -1.87 5.72 8.20
N GLY A 214 -2.60 5.86 9.31
CA GLY A 214 -2.08 5.92 10.67
C GLY A 214 -1.73 4.54 11.26
N PRO A 215 -1.15 4.53 12.48
CA PRO A 215 -0.54 3.35 13.10
C PRO A 215 -1.52 2.20 13.43
N PHE A 216 -2.82 2.41 13.32
CA PHE A 216 -3.85 1.39 13.52
C PHE A 216 -4.36 0.77 12.21
N THR A 217 -3.72 1.09 11.08
CA THR A 217 -4.17 0.67 9.75
C THR A 217 -3.13 -0.20 9.05
N VAL A 218 -3.58 -1.08 8.15
CA VAL A 218 -2.66 -1.84 7.30
C VAL A 218 -1.88 -0.93 6.35
N HIS A 219 -2.39 0.28 6.05
CA HIS A 219 -1.69 1.31 5.28
C HIS A 219 -0.43 1.81 5.99
N PHE A 220 -0.32 1.65 7.31
CA PHE A 220 0.92 1.88 8.03
C PHE A 220 1.79 0.62 8.09
N TRP A 221 1.23 -0.50 8.57
CA TRP A 221 2.00 -1.70 8.88
C TRP A 221 2.60 -2.40 7.67
N ALA A 222 1.92 -2.42 6.52
CA ALA A 222 2.50 -3.00 5.31
C ALA A 222 3.78 -2.23 4.90
N PRO A 223 3.76 -0.90 4.66
CA PRO A 223 4.99 -0.14 4.39
C PRO A 223 6.06 -0.24 5.49
N MET A 224 5.67 -0.22 6.77
CA MET A 224 6.62 -0.34 7.88
C MET A 224 7.33 -1.69 7.90
N SER A 225 6.63 -2.79 7.62
CA SER A 225 7.26 -4.11 7.50
C SER A 225 8.30 -4.15 6.38
N LYS A 226 8.10 -3.38 5.30
CA LYS A 226 9.08 -3.24 4.21
C LYS A 226 10.32 -2.46 4.66
N TRP A 227 10.20 -1.50 5.57
CA TRP A 227 11.37 -0.81 6.15
C TRP A 227 12.24 -1.75 6.99
N LEU A 228 11.65 -2.69 7.73
CA LEU A 228 12.41 -3.71 8.47
C LEU A 228 13.28 -4.56 7.53
N ILE A 229 12.75 -4.91 6.35
CA ILE A 229 13.50 -5.65 5.33
C ILE A 229 14.52 -4.75 4.61
N SER A 230 14.12 -3.53 4.24
CA SER A 230 14.99 -2.60 3.47
C SER A 230 16.18 -2.11 4.28
N GLY A 231 16.07 -2.03 5.60
CA GLY A 231 17.20 -1.73 6.49
C GLY A 231 18.37 -2.70 6.30
N ALA A 232 18.08 -3.99 6.10
CA ALA A 232 19.12 -4.98 5.81
C ALA A 232 19.80 -4.73 4.45
N SER A 233 19.05 -4.31 3.43
CA SER A 233 19.62 -3.98 2.11
C SER A 233 20.58 -2.79 2.14
N PHE A 234 20.31 -1.77 2.97
CA PHE A 234 21.24 -0.64 3.15
C PHE A 234 22.51 -1.00 3.91
N MET A 235 22.47 -2.03 4.75
CA MET A 235 23.66 -2.52 5.45
C MET A 235 24.56 -3.37 4.53
N ASP A 236 24.06 -3.81 3.37
CA ASP A 236 24.76 -4.67 2.41
C ASP A 236 25.22 -3.93 1.14
N LEU A 237 25.36 -2.59 1.17
CA LEU A 237 25.74 -1.81 -0.03
C LEU A 237 27.10 -2.20 -0.62
N HIS A 238 27.97 -2.80 0.20
CA HIS A 238 29.31 -3.27 -0.16
C HIS A 238 29.37 -4.77 -0.52
N ARG A 239 28.21 -5.40 -0.80
CA ARG A 239 28.18 -6.77 -1.32
C ARG A 239 29.18 -6.91 -2.49
N PRO A 240 29.83 -8.05 -2.71
CA PRO A 240 30.66 -8.25 -3.92
C PRO A 240 29.82 -8.15 -5.21
N THR A 241 30.41 -7.73 -6.33
CA THR A 241 29.71 -7.57 -7.64
C THR A 241 29.30 -8.90 -8.24
N GLU A 242 30.05 -9.95 -7.97
CA GLU A 242 29.87 -11.32 -8.49
C GLU A 242 28.59 -11.95 -7.92
N LYS A 243 28.17 -11.47 -6.74
CA LYS A 243 26.94 -11.90 -6.05
C LYS A 243 25.72 -11.05 -6.40
N ILE A 244 25.84 -10.09 -7.32
CA ILE A 244 24.71 -9.32 -7.84
C ILE A 244 24.19 -10.00 -9.12
N SER A 245 22.89 -10.31 -9.11
CA SER A 245 22.15 -10.63 -10.33
C SER A 245 21.64 -9.36 -11.01
N ILE A 246 22.05 -9.10 -12.26
CA ILE A 246 21.55 -7.97 -13.07
C ILE A 246 20.03 -8.02 -13.16
N ALA A 247 19.45 -9.17 -13.54
CA ALA A 247 18.00 -9.32 -13.70
C ALA A 247 17.23 -8.99 -12.41
N GLN A 248 17.72 -9.49 -11.26
CA GLN A 248 17.09 -9.24 -9.97
C GLN A 248 17.16 -7.75 -9.60
N TYR A 249 18.32 -7.12 -9.71
CA TYR A 249 18.49 -5.73 -9.32
C TYR A 249 17.82 -4.75 -10.29
N THR A 250 17.71 -5.09 -11.58
CA THR A 250 16.86 -4.37 -12.53
C THR A 250 15.39 -4.44 -12.13
N ALA A 251 14.87 -5.64 -11.80
CA ALA A 251 13.48 -5.80 -11.35
C ALA A 251 13.20 -5.00 -10.06
N LEU A 252 14.13 -5.02 -9.10
CA LEU A 252 14.03 -4.24 -7.85
C LEU A 252 14.07 -2.72 -8.11
N THR A 253 14.94 -2.27 -9.01
CA THR A 253 15.05 -0.86 -9.40
C THR A 253 13.73 -0.38 -10.03
N MET A 254 13.19 -1.12 -10.99
CA MET A 254 11.93 -0.79 -11.64
C MET A 254 10.75 -0.81 -10.65
N THR A 255 10.73 -1.81 -9.77
CA THR A 255 9.73 -1.92 -8.70
C THR A 255 9.75 -0.68 -7.80
N GLY A 256 10.94 -0.27 -7.32
CA GLY A 256 11.10 0.93 -6.50
C GLY A 256 10.65 2.19 -7.22
N LEU A 257 11.02 2.37 -8.49
CA LEU A 257 10.61 3.51 -9.30
C LEU A 257 9.07 3.61 -9.43
N PHE A 258 8.44 2.51 -9.88
CA PHE A 258 7.00 2.52 -10.13
C PHE A 258 6.19 2.70 -8.84
N PHE A 259 6.56 1.99 -7.77
CA PHE A 259 5.82 2.07 -6.52
C PHE A 259 6.03 3.38 -5.74
N SER A 260 7.15 4.07 -5.96
CA SER A 260 7.36 5.43 -5.41
C SER A 260 6.28 6.38 -5.88
N ARG A 261 5.97 6.38 -7.18
CA ARG A 261 4.90 7.24 -7.73
C ARG A 261 3.51 6.71 -7.39
N TYR A 262 3.30 5.40 -7.49
CA TYR A 262 2.02 4.79 -7.14
C TYR A 262 1.56 5.17 -5.71
N ALA A 263 2.47 5.17 -4.75
CA ALA A 263 2.20 5.51 -3.36
C ALA A 263 1.63 6.93 -3.14
N LEU A 264 1.87 7.84 -4.09
CA LEU A 264 1.35 9.22 -4.08
C LEU A 264 0.01 9.37 -4.81
N LEU A 265 -0.43 8.35 -5.54
CA LEU A 265 -1.67 8.35 -6.33
C LEU A 265 -2.78 7.48 -5.70
N VAL A 266 -2.42 6.58 -4.80
CA VAL A 266 -3.38 5.78 -4.04
C VAL A 266 -4.11 6.59 -2.97
N GLN A 267 -5.28 6.10 -2.58
CA GLN A 267 -6.08 6.59 -1.47
C GLN A 267 -6.14 5.53 -0.36
N PRO A 268 -5.75 5.88 0.87
CA PRO A 268 -5.09 7.14 1.25
C PRO A 268 -3.67 7.27 0.68
N ILE A 269 -3.21 8.51 0.47
CA ILE A 269 -1.83 8.79 0.05
C ILE A 269 -0.87 8.25 1.11
N ASN A 270 0.18 7.56 0.68
CA ASN A 270 1.05 6.82 1.58
C ASN A 270 2.52 7.24 1.46
N TYR A 271 2.93 8.18 2.29
CA TYR A 271 4.31 8.69 2.30
C TYR A 271 5.33 7.67 2.76
N THR A 272 4.99 6.78 3.69
CA THR A 272 5.89 5.70 4.15
C THR A 272 6.14 4.69 3.04
N LEU A 273 5.11 4.35 2.26
CA LEU A 273 5.25 3.50 1.08
C LEU A 273 6.07 4.20 0.00
N CYS A 274 5.89 5.51 -0.19
CA CYS A 274 6.71 6.28 -1.13
C CYS A 274 8.18 6.24 -0.70
N SER A 275 8.48 6.58 0.57
CA SER A 275 9.86 6.67 1.07
C SER A 275 10.59 5.34 1.00
N VAL A 276 9.96 4.22 1.39
CA VAL A 276 10.60 2.90 1.32
C VAL A 276 10.88 2.47 -0.12
N ASN A 277 10.04 2.86 -1.08
CA ASN A 277 10.28 2.53 -2.49
C ASN A 277 11.33 3.43 -3.14
N ILE A 278 11.47 4.69 -2.70
CA ILE A 278 12.61 5.53 -3.06
C ILE A 278 13.91 4.92 -2.52
N ALA A 279 13.88 4.44 -1.27
CA ALA A 279 15.01 3.76 -0.65
C ALA A 279 15.39 2.48 -1.42
N LEU A 280 14.40 1.66 -1.80
CA LEU A 280 14.58 0.48 -2.62
C LEU A 280 15.18 0.84 -3.99
N PHE A 281 14.64 1.85 -4.66
CA PHE A 281 15.17 2.34 -5.94
C PHE A 281 16.64 2.75 -5.80
N GLY A 282 16.98 3.59 -4.81
CA GLY A 282 18.34 4.09 -4.62
C GLY A 282 19.34 2.96 -4.35
N SER A 283 19.03 2.08 -3.39
CA SER A 283 19.91 0.95 -3.04
C SER A 283 20.06 -0.05 -4.19
N SER A 284 18.97 -0.40 -4.89
CA SER A 284 19.05 -1.34 -6.02
C SER A 284 19.72 -0.75 -7.26
N ALA A 285 19.49 0.53 -7.55
CA ALA A 285 20.18 1.24 -8.63
C ALA A 285 21.69 1.34 -8.37
N TRP A 286 22.10 1.55 -7.11
CA TRP A 286 23.50 1.54 -6.71
C TRP A 286 24.18 0.19 -7.04
N HIS A 287 23.55 -0.91 -6.60
CA HIS A 287 24.04 -2.26 -6.91
C HIS A 287 24.06 -2.54 -8.42
N LEU A 288 23.00 -2.18 -9.13
CA LEU A 288 22.93 -2.36 -10.58
C LEU A 288 24.04 -1.58 -11.30
N GLY A 289 24.27 -0.33 -10.90
CA GLY A 289 25.30 0.53 -11.47
C GLY A 289 26.70 -0.04 -11.29
N ARG A 290 27.07 -0.44 -10.07
CA ARG A 290 28.40 -1.04 -9.82
C ARG A 290 28.60 -2.37 -10.54
N LYS A 291 27.54 -3.17 -10.70
CA LYS A 291 27.60 -4.42 -11.46
C LYS A 291 27.80 -4.17 -12.96
N ILE A 292 27.07 -3.21 -13.53
CA ILE A 292 27.26 -2.82 -14.93
C ILE A 292 28.68 -2.28 -15.15
N ASN A 293 29.19 -1.48 -14.20
CA ASN A 293 30.55 -0.97 -14.27
C ASN A 293 31.58 -2.10 -14.28
N ALA A 294 31.50 -3.05 -13.34
CA ALA A 294 32.44 -4.16 -13.24
C ALA A 294 32.34 -5.18 -14.39
N ASP A 295 31.17 -5.37 -14.99
CA ASP A 295 30.98 -6.38 -16.05
C ASP A 295 31.25 -5.84 -17.45
N TYR A 296 31.09 -4.53 -17.68
CA TYR A 296 31.05 -3.96 -19.04
C TYR A 296 31.89 -2.69 -19.23
N ILE A 297 32.37 -2.03 -18.17
CA ILE A 297 33.12 -0.77 -18.27
C ILE A 297 34.56 -0.98 -17.82
N GLU A 298 34.72 -1.46 -16.60
CA GLU A 298 35.97 -2.01 -16.11
C GLU A 298 36.05 -3.43 -16.67
N GLY A 299 37.10 -3.74 -17.44
CA GLY A 299 37.32 -5.12 -17.91
C GLY A 299 37.43 -6.10 -16.73
N PRO A 300 37.46 -7.42 -16.98
CA PRO A 300 37.53 -8.41 -15.90
C PRO A 300 38.63 -8.04 -14.92
N THR A 301 38.27 -7.87 -13.65
CA THR A 301 39.20 -7.53 -12.59
C THR A 301 40.34 -8.55 -12.60
N THR A 302 41.55 -8.03 -12.48
CA THR A 302 42.85 -8.71 -12.49
C THR A 302 42.98 -9.88 -11.51
N GLU A 303 41.99 -10.07 -10.62
CA GLU A 303 41.88 -11.24 -9.73
C GLU A 303 41.70 -12.56 -10.50
N ALA A 304 41.07 -12.53 -11.69
CA ALA A 304 41.00 -13.71 -12.56
C ALA A 304 42.33 -14.07 -13.23
N GLU A 305 43.29 -13.13 -13.31
CA GLU A 305 44.65 -13.40 -13.78
C GLU A 305 45.56 -13.91 -12.63
N GLU A 306 45.30 -13.52 -11.38
CA GLU A 306 46.10 -13.96 -10.24
C GLU A 306 45.82 -15.42 -9.86
N GLU A 307 44.57 -15.88 -9.96
CA GLU A 307 44.21 -17.30 -9.74
C GLU A 307 44.60 -18.22 -10.92
N ALA A 308 44.88 -17.64 -12.10
CA ALA A 308 45.34 -18.36 -13.29
C ALA A 308 46.87 -18.51 -13.37
N THR A 309 47.64 -17.95 -12.42
CA THR A 309 49.07 -18.25 -12.33
C THR A 309 49.28 -19.61 -11.66
N PRO A 310 49.88 -20.61 -12.33
CA PRO A 310 50.29 -21.82 -11.67
C PRO A 310 51.30 -21.43 -10.59
N LYS A 311 51.09 -21.88 -9.35
CA LYS A 311 52.13 -21.83 -8.33
C LYS A 311 53.31 -22.65 -8.86
N GLU A 312 54.35 -21.98 -9.33
CA GLU A 312 55.64 -22.61 -9.60
C GLU A 312 56.18 -23.21 -8.28
N GLU A 313 56.59 -24.48 -8.37
CA GLU A 313 57.17 -25.29 -7.30
C GLU A 313 58.51 -24.75 -6.77
#